data_AF-A0A839GE53-F1
#
_entry.id   AF-A0A839GE53-F1
#
_cell.length_a   1.000
_cell.length_b   1.000
_cell.length_c   1.000
_cell.angle_alpha   90.00
_cell.angle_beta   90.00
_cell.angle_gamma   90.00
#
_symmetry.space_group_name_H-M   'P 1'
#
loop_
_entity.id
_entity.type
_entity.pdbx_description
1 polymer ?
#
loop_
_entity_poly.entity_id
_entity_poly.type
_entity_poly.pdbx_seq_one_letter_code
_entity_poly.pdbx_strand_id
1 'polypeptide(L)'
;MLRREIFSKGELVTGECFAEDGKTTIPYYPHFSFPDFPGGPSTLMKLVMTSFKMPQETSRSRVAGTTVVHFIVTKEGKIHSPSIVKYVHPDIDEEVLRVVNTLPNFAPALEEGN
;
A
#
# COMPACT_ATOMS: atom_id res chain seq x y z
N MET A 1 3.57 7.72 -27.42
CA MET A 1 2.64 8.56 -26.61
C MET A 1 3.35 9.83 -26.15
N LEU A 2 2.71 11.00 -26.26
CA LEU A 2 3.28 12.28 -25.83
C LEU A 2 2.53 12.76 -24.58
N ARG A 3 3.27 13.13 -23.52
CA ARG A 3 2.69 13.68 -22.28
C ARG A 3 3.24 15.08 -22.02
N ARG A 4 2.35 16.02 -21.67
CA ARG A 4 2.73 17.36 -21.21
C ARG A 4 2.30 17.48 -19.76
N GLU A 5 3.26 17.68 -18.88
CA GLU A 5 3.01 17.86 -17.45
C GLU A 5 3.42 19.27 -17.06
N ILE A 6 2.49 20.02 -16.48
CA ILE A 6 2.72 21.38 -16.00
C ILE A 6 2.85 21.31 -14.49
N PHE A 7 4.07 21.51 -14.00
CA PHE A 7 4.37 21.58 -12.57
C PHE A 7 4.41 23.03 -12.11
N SER A 8 3.81 23.33 -10.95
CA SER A 8 3.96 24.60 -10.24
C SER A 8 4.37 24.31 -8.81
N LYS A 9 5.47 24.91 -8.36
CA LYS A 9 6.06 24.71 -7.02
C LYS A 9 6.30 23.23 -6.64
N GLY A 10 6.59 22.38 -7.63
CA GLY A 10 6.85 20.95 -7.42
C GLY A 10 5.60 20.07 -7.35
N GLU A 11 4.40 20.66 -7.41
CA GLU A 11 3.14 19.94 -7.54
C GLU A 11 2.69 19.95 -9.00
N LEU A 12 2.18 18.81 -9.48
CA LEU A 12 1.56 18.73 -10.80
C LEU A 12 0.24 19.52 -10.77
N VAL A 13 0.16 20.58 -11.57
CA VAL A 13 -1.06 21.41 -11.69
C VAL A 13 -2.03 20.80 -12.68
N THR A 14 -1.51 20.34 -13.82
CA THR A 14 -2.29 19.69 -14.86
C THR A 14 -1.36 18.87 -15.75
N GLY A 15 -1.87 17.76 -16.29
CA GLY A 15 -1.20 17.01 -17.33
C GLY A 15 -2.16 16.72 -18.47
N GLU A 16 -1.65 16.75 -19.69
CA GLU A 16 -2.39 16.36 -20.88
C GLU A 16 -1.64 15.20 -21.54
N CYS A 17 -2.35 14.09 -21.76
CA CYS A 17 -1.85 12.95 -22.49
C CYS A 17 -2.39 13.04 -23.94
N PHE A 18 -1.51 12.85 -24.93
CA PHE A 18 -1.84 12.90 -26.35
C PHE A 18 -1.52 11.55 -27.01
N ALA A 19 -2.41 11.09 -27.88
CA ALA A 19 -2.13 9.98 -28.79
C ALA A 19 -1.00 10.34 -29.77
N GLU A 20 -0.42 9.34 -30.45
CA GLU A 20 0.71 9.53 -31.39
C GLU A 20 0.40 10.47 -32.57
N ASP A 21 -0.90 10.69 -32.85
CA ASP A 21 -1.40 11.64 -33.85
C ASP A 21 -1.36 13.11 -33.41
N GLY A 22 -1.09 13.39 -32.12
CA GLY A 22 -1.09 14.72 -31.53
C GLY A 22 -2.46 15.42 -31.46
N LYS A 23 -3.56 14.72 -31.78
CA LYS A 23 -4.92 15.31 -31.89
C LYS A 23 -5.93 14.73 -30.92
N THR A 24 -5.74 13.50 -30.45
CA THR A 24 -6.67 12.86 -29.51
C THR A 24 -6.23 13.11 -28.07
N THR A 25 -7.03 13.91 -27.33
CA THR A 25 -6.85 14.14 -25.90
C THR A 25 -7.38 12.94 -25.11
N ILE A 26 -6.52 12.33 -24.31
CA ILE A 26 -6.88 11.24 -23.39
C ILE A 26 -6.85 11.75 -21.94
N PRO A 27 -7.70 11.19 -21.04
CA PRO A 27 -7.69 11.54 -19.63
C PRO A 27 -6.27 11.39 -19.05
N TYR A 28 -5.83 12.38 -18.28
CA TYR A 28 -4.54 12.31 -17.63
C TYR A 28 -4.49 11.17 -16.63
N TYR A 29 -3.44 10.36 -16.71
CA TYR A 29 -3.06 9.43 -15.66
C TYR A 29 -1.55 9.58 -15.38
N PRO A 30 -1.14 9.46 -14.12
CA PRO A 30 0.27 9.49 -13.78
C PRO A 30 1.00 8.33 -14.46
N HIS A 31 2.27 8.53 -14.80
CA HIS A 31 3.09 7.47 -15.40
C HIS A 31 3.22 6.27 -14.47
N PHE A 32 3.38 6.54 -13.16
CA PHE A 32 3.41 5.55 -12.11
C PHE A 32 2.46 5.95 -10.98
N SER A 33 1.68 4.99 -10.49
CA SER A 33 0.92 5.10 -9.26
C SER A 33 1.36 3.99 -8.32
N PHE A 34 1.63 4.34 -7.06
CA PHE A 34 1.99 3.36 -6.04
C PHE A 34 0.74 2.62 -5.53
N PRO A 35 0.90 1.39 -4.99
CA PRO A 35 -0.21 0.73 -4.34
C PRO A 35 -0.68 1.54 -3.14
N ASP A 36 -2.00 1.67 -2.98
CA ASP A 36 -2.59 2.39 -1.85
C ASP A 36 -3.65 1.54 -1.16
N PHE A 37 -3.84 1.77 0.14
CA PHE A 37 -4.91 1.08 0.86
C PHE A 37 -6.24 1.79 0.61
N PRO A 38 -7.35 1.07 0.37
CA PRO A 38 -8.66 1.71 0.22
C PRO A 38 -9.03 2.50 1.47
N GLY A 39 -9.20 3.82 1.33
CA GLY A 39 -9.44 4.73 2.46
C GLY A 39 -8.16 5.25 3.13
N GLY A 40 -7.00 4.99 2.54
CA GLY A 40 -5.70 5.54 2.93
C GLY A 40 -5.08 4.93 4.20
N PRO A 41 -3.89 5.44 4.59
CA PRO A 41 -3.10 4.88 5.69
C PRO A 41 -3.81 4.89 7.04
N SER A 42 -4.68 5.88 7.28
CA SER A 42 -5.42 6.01 8.54
C SER A 42 -6.45 4.90 8.72
N THR A 43 -7.10 4.47 7.64
CA THR A 43 -8.06 3.36 7.64
C THR A 43 -7.34 2.03 7.83
N LEU A 44 -6.19 1.84 7.17
CA LEU A 44 -5.34 0.67 7.38
C LEU A 44 -4.97 0.54 8.86
N MET A 45 -4.48 1.62 9.47
CA MET A 45 -4.06 1.61 10.88
C MET A 45 -5.23 1.25 11.81
N LYS A 46 -6.41 1.83 11.58
CA LYS A 46 -7.61 1.48 12.35
C LYS A 46 -7.96 0.01 12.22
N LEU A 47 -7.94 -0.54 11.01
CA LEU A 47 -8.28 -1.93 10.75
C LEU A 47 -7.29 -2.86 11.46
N VAL A 48 -5.99 -2.59 11.34
CA VAL A 48 -4.94 -3.31 12.07
C VAL A 48 -5.20 -3.26 13.58
N MET A 49 -5.45 -2.08 14.15
CA MET A 49 -5.71 -1.94 15.59
C MET A 49 -6.96 -2.69 16.05
N THR A 50 -8.02 -2.74 15.23
CA THR A 50 -9.25 -3.48 15.56
C THR A 50 -9.12 -4.99 15.38
N SER A 51 -8.26 -5.43 14.45
CA SER A 51 -8.07 -6.85 14.13
C SER A 51 -6.98 -7.51 14.96
N PHE A 52 -6.04 -6.74 15.49
CA PHE A 52 -4.92 -7.21 16.29
C PHE A 52 -5.36 -7.61 17.70
N LYS A 53 -5.01 -8.81 18.12
CA LYS A 53 -5.29 -9.34 19.45
C LYS A 53 -3.98 -9.67 20.16
N MET A 54 -3.75 -9.04 21.30
CA MET A 54 -2.55 -9.30 22.09
C MET A 54 -2.53 -10.76 22.60
N PRO A 55 -1.52 -11.58 22.27
CA PRO A 55 -1.41 -12.95 22.78
C PRO A 55 -1.21 -12.98 24.30
N GLN A 56 -1.89 -13.88 25.00
CA GLN A 56 -1.89 -13.91 26.48
C GLN A 56 -0.50 -14.15 27.09
N GLU A 57 0.32 -15.00 26.47
CA GLU A 57 1.67 -15.31 26.94
C GLU A 57 2.58 -14.06 26.93
N THR A 58 2.45 -13.22 25.91
CA THR A 58 3.23 -11.96 25.79
C THR A 58 2.75 -10.82 26.68
N SER A 59 1.49 -10.87 27.11
CA SER A 59 0.92 -9.88 28.02
C SER A 59 1.57 -9.95 29.41
N ARG A 60 1.95 -11.16 29.86
CA ARG A 60 2.60 -11.37 31.17
C ARG A 60 4.07 -10.94 31.17
N SER A 61 4.75 -11.07 30.04
CA SER A 61 6.19 -10.80 29.90
C SER A 61 6.52 -9.33 29.56
N ARG A 62 5.52 -8.44 29.47
CA ARG A 62 5.70 -7.00 29.14
C ARG A 62 6.55 -6.77 27.87
N VAL A 63 6.36 -7.62 26.88
CA VAL A 63 7.06 -7.51 25.60
C VAL A 63 6.50 -6.32 24.82
N ALA A 64 7.38 -5.40 24.44
CA ALA A 64 7.06 -4.25 23.62
C ALA A 64 8.12 -4.05 22.55
N GLY A 65 7.71 -3.58 21.37
CA GLY A 65 8.62 -3.38 20.25
C GLY A 65 7.89 -2.93 18.99
N THR A 66 8.65 -2.86 17.91
CA THR A 66 8.13 -2.53 16.58
C THR A 66 8.44 -3.65 15.63
N THR A 67 7.40 -4.35 15.17
CA THR A 67 7.49 -5.34 14.10
C THR A 67 7.38 -4.64 12.76
N VAL A 68 8.29 -4.95 11.84
CA VAL A 68 8.25 -4.42 10.47
C VAL A 68 7.92 -5.57 9.53
N VAL A 69 6.84 -5.40 8.76
CA VAL A 69 6.37 -6.40 7.78
C VAL A 69 6.63 -5.89 6.38
N HIS A 70 7.16 -6.76 5.54
CA HIS A 70 7.31 -6.56 4.11
C HIS A 70 6.38 -7.52 3.36
N PHE A 71 5.66 -7.01 2.38
CA PHE A 71 4.79 -7.80 1.53
C PHE A 71 4.70 -7.20 0.13
N ILE A 72 4.25 -8.01 -0.83
CA ILE A 72 4.05 -7.62 -2.22
C ILE A 72 2.56 -7.44 -2.47
N VAL A 73 2.17 -6.37 -3.16
CA VAL A 73 0.80 -6.20 -3.66
C VAL A 73 0.75 -6.69 -5.10
N THR A 74 -0.12 -7.66 -5.39
CA THR A 74 -0.30 -8.18 -6.75
C THR A 74 -1.11 -7.22 -7.62
N LYS A 75 -1.22 -7.52 -8.92
CA LYS A 75 -2.03 -6.74 -9.87
C LYS A 75 -3.52 -6.72 -9.50
N GLU A 76 -4.00 -7.74 -8.80
CA GLU A 76 -5.37 -7.83 -8.29
C GLU A 76 -5.54 -7.09 -6.94
N GLY A 77 -4.49 -6.44 -6.43
CA GLY A 77 -4.50 -5.77 -5.14
C GLY A 77 -4.31 -6.70 -3.95
N LYS A 78 -4.03 -7.98 -4.16
CA LYS A 78 -3.88 -8.94 -3.06
C LYS A 78 -2.50 -8.86 -2.44
N ILE A 79 -2.43 -9.10 -1.14
CA ILE A 79 -1.16 -9.28 -0.45
C ILE A 79 -0.57 -10.65 -0.83
N HIS A 80 0.71 -10.66 -1.17
CA HIS A 80 1.49 -11.83 -1.52
C HIS A 80 2.80 -11.84 -0.73
N SER A 81 3.19 -13.04 -0.28
CA SER A 81 4.44 -13.29 0.48
C SER A 81 4.72 -12.29 1.63
N PRO A 82 3.80 -12.12 2.60
CA PRO A 82 4.10 -11.32 3.78
C PRO A 82 5.22 -11.98 4.59
N SER A 83 6.21 -11.17 4.96
CA SER A 83 7.40 -11.57 5.69
C SER A 83 7.75 -10.52 6.73
N ILE A 84 8.30 -10.95 7.87
CA ILE A 84 8.74 -10.03 8.91
C ILE A 84 10.21 -9.72 8.70
N VAL A 85 10.52 -8.44 8.58
CA VAL A 85 11.89 -7.93 8.43
C VAL A 85 12.50 -7.65 9.80
N LYS A 86 11.67 -7.20 10.75
CA LYS A 86 12.09 -6.93 12.13
C LYS A 86 11.17 -7.65 13.09
N TYR A 87 11.72 -8.64 13.76
CA TYR A 87 11.04 -9.51 14.73
C TYR A 87 11.04 -8.87 16.11
N VAL A 88 10.00 -9.19 16.90
CA VAL A 88 9.90 -8.77 18.31
C VAL A 88 9.72 -9.98 19.20
N HIS A 89 8.72 -10.82 18.91
CA HIS A 89 8.42 -12.03 19.67
C HIS A 89 7.58 -12.97 18.81
N PRO A 90 7.85 -14.29 18.81
CA PRO A 90 7.16 -15.26 17.97
C PRO A 90 5.63 -15.13 17.98
N ASP A 91 5.02 -15.07 19.16
CA ASP A 91 3.55 -14.96 19.26
C ASP A 91 2.99 -13.65 18.70
N ILE A 92 3.72 -12.53 18.86
CA ILE A 92 3.31 -11.23 18.30
C ILE A 92 3.45 -11.28 16.78
N ASP A 93 4.58 -11.81 16.33
CA ASP A 93 4.94 -11.90 14.92
C ASP A 93 3.96 -12.80 14.14
N GLU A 94 3.51 -13.91 14.74
CA GLU A 94 2.46 -14.77 14.19
C GLU A 94 1.11 -14.03 14.08
N GLU A 95 0.72 -13.31 15.13
CA GLU A 95 -0.51 -12.52 15.12
C GLU A 95 -0.45 -11.38 14.10
N VAL A 96 0.69 -10.71 13.96
CA VAL A 96 0.92 -9.69 12.94
C VAL A 96 0.74 -10.28 11.54
N LEU A 97 1.35 -11.43 11.25
CA LEU A 97 1.20 -12.10 9.96
C LEU A 97 -0.26 -12.51 9.71
N ARG A 98 -0.98 -12.97 10.73
CA ARG A 98 -2.41 -13.28 10.62
C ARG A 98 -3.21 -12.04 10.24
N VAL A 99 -3.00 -10.91 10.92
CA VAL A 99 -3.71 -9.65 10.64
C VAL A 99 -3.41 -9.16 9.22
N VAL A 100 -2.14 -9.17 8.81
CA VAL A 100 -1.72 -8.76 7.47
C VAL A 100 -2.39 -9.61 6.39
N ASN A 101 -2.49 -10.92 6.57
CA ASN A 101 -3.19 -11.82 5.63
C ASN A 101 -4.72 -11.61 5.59
N THR A 102 -5.30 -10.97 6.60
CA THR A 102 -6.74 -10.64 6.64
C THR A 102 -7.07 -9.26 6.09
N LEU A 103 -6.06 -8.49 5.66
CA LEU A 103 -6.30 -7.17 5.09
C LEU A 103 -7.08 -7.28 3.77
N PRO A 104 -7.98 -6.32 3.48
CA PRO A 104 -8.65 -6.26 2.20
C PRO A 104 -7.66 -5.95 1.08
N ASN A 105 -8.11 -6.15 -0.16
CA ASN A 105 -7.30 -5.84 -1.33
C ASN A 105 -6.93 -4.36 -1.36
N PHE A 106 -5.66 -4.10 -1.65
CA PHE A 106 -5.09 -2.80 -1.91
C PHE A 106 -5.47 -2.35 -3.32
N ALA A 107 -5.46 -1.04 -3.57
CA ALA A 107 -5.36 -0.53 -4.93
C ALA A 107 -3.97 -0.92 -5.46
N PRO A 108 -3.87 -1.63 -6.60
CA PRO A 108 -2.58 -2.03 -7.16
C PRO A 108 -1.78 -0.81 -7.63
N ALA A 109 -0.47 -0.99 -7.76
CA ALA A 109 0.34 -0.04 -8.52
C ALA A 109 -0.07 -0.08 -9.99
N LEU A 110 -0.04 1.08 -10.64
CA LEU A 110 -0.34 1.23 -12.06
C LEU A 110 0.86 1.84 -12.78
N GLU A 111 1.19 1.29 -13.94
CA GLU A 111 2.15 1.86 -14.88
C GLU A 111 1.38 2.22 -16.16
N GLU A 112 1.40 3.50 -16.52
CA GLU A 112 0.57 4.04 -17.61
C GLU A 112 -0.94 3.72 -17.47
N GLY A 113 -1.44 3.59 -16.24
CA GLY A 113 -2.84 3.31 -15.97
C GLY A 113 -3.27 1.84 -16.13
N ASN A 114 -2.32 0.92 -16.35
CA ASN A 114 -2.53 -0.54 -16.41
C ASN A 114 -1.70 -1.31 -15.37
#